data_AF-A0A2E4GLH7-F1
#
_entry.id   AF-A0A2E4GLH7-F1
#
_cell.length_a   1.000
_cell.length_b   1.000
_cell.length_c   1.000
_cell.angle_alpha   90.00
_cell.angle_beta   90.00
_cell.angle_gamma   90.00
#
_symmetry.space_group_name_H-M   'P 1'
#
loop_
_entity.id
_entity.type
_entity.pdbx_description
1 polymer ?
#
loop_
_entity_poly.entity_id
_entity_poly.type
_entity_poly.pdbx_seq_one_letter_code
_entity_poly.pdbx_strand_id
1 'polypeptide(L)'
;MVEQKMKQSCVILVAVFLTLHVEASDTRDAFDNLIKPVFQENCTKCHGEKGKVKGKLNLLKINALPKFQEDAERIKKIITAIEDGEMPPEEETPIPESKKKLILAELKALLKISILETKSFARTPIRRMNRFQYANAVKDLLNLKVEIYPLPEKMMRDRSNYFRPETGKMPDKMTVSSRPLGKSGLIEPRLAGVAPFPQDLRAENGFDNRG
;
A
#
# COMPACT_ATOMS: atom_id res chain seq x y z
N MET A 1 -20.36 56.28 -22.77
CA MET A 1 -19.83 55.40 -21.70
C MET A 1 -20.11 53.94 -22.07
N VAL A 2 -19.36 53.43 -23.04
CA VAL A 2 -19.35 52.03 -23.47
C VAL A 2 -17.88 51.74 -23.67
N GLU A 3 -17.32 50.82 -22.86
CA GLU A 3 -16.00 50.18 -22.94
C GLU A 3 -15.43 50.07 -21.53
N GLN A 4 -15.48 48.87 -20.92
CA GLN A 4 -14.41 48.41 -20.00
C GLN A 4 -14.56 46.99 -19.44
N LYS A 5 -15.67 46.25 -19.64
CA LYS A 5 -15.91 45.00 -18.88
C LYS A 5 -15.56 43.66 -19.52
N MET A 6 -14.86 43.59 -20.66
CA MET A 6 -14.71 42.33 -21.41
C MET A 6 -13.27 41.85 -21.68
N LYS A 7 -12.30 42.19 -20.82
CA LYS A 7 -10.90 41.74 -20.98
C LYS A 7 -10.32 40.90 -19.82
N GLN A 8 -11.05 40.68 -18.73
CA GLN A 8 -10.50 40.02 -17.53
C GLN A 8 -10.84 38.53 -17.37
N SER A 9 -11.71 37.95 -18.19
CA SER A 9 -12.14 36.55 -18.00
C SER A 9 -11.29 35.47 -18.69
N CYS A 10 -10.31 35.82 -19.53
CA CYS A 10 -9.54 34.81 -20.29
C CYS A 10 -8.16 34.44 -19.69
N VAL A 11 -7.62 35.19 -18.72
CA VAL A 11 -6.23 34.94 -18.26
C VAL A 11 -6.14 33.82 -17.21
N ILE A 12 -7.24 33.48 -16.53
CA ILE A 12 -7.21 32.53 -15.41
C ILE A 12 -7.24 31.06 -15.89
N LEU A 13 -7.69 30.79 -17.12
CA LEU A 13 -7.85 29.40 -17.59
C LEU A 13 -6.56 28.73 -18.11
N VAL A 14 -5.50 29.50 -18.39
CA VAL A 14 -4.23 28.95 -18.91
C VAL A 14 -3.29 28.49 -17.79
N ALA A 15 -3.41 29.04 -16.58
CA ALA A 15 -2.53 28.69 -15.46
C ALA A 15 -2.82 27.33 -14.81
N VAL A 16 -4.01 26.76 -15.02
CA VAL A 16 -4.42 25.48 -14.41
C VAL A 16 -3.92 24.26 -15.20
N PHE A 17 -3.54 24.43 -16.47
CA PHE A 17 -2.96 23.33 -17.26
C PHE A 17 -1.46 23.12 -17.01
N LEU A 18 -0.76 24.07 -16.37
CA LEU A 18 0.69 24.00 -16.19
C LEU A 18 1.13 23.26 -14.91
N THR A 19 0.22 22.98 -13.98
CA THR A 19 0.57 22.33 -12.70
C THR A 19 0.61 20.80 -12.76
N LEU A 20 0.19 20.17 -13.86
CA LEU A 20 0.26 18.70 -14.03
C LEU A 20 1.57 18.19 -14.65
N HIS A 21 2.43 19.06 -15.17
CA HIS A 21 3.68 18.63 -15.84
C HIS A 21 4.92 18.66 -14.93
N VAL A 22 4.81 19.17 -13.70
CA VAL A 22 5.98 19.40 -12.84
C VAL A 22 6.54 18.10 -12.24
N GLU A 23 5.72 17.09 -11.93
CA GLU A 23 6.21 15.84 -11.32
C GLU A 23 6.92 14.89 -12.31
N ALA A 24 6.56 14.94 -13.59
CA ALA A 24 7.14 14.07 -14.62
C ALA A 24 8.56 14.51 -15.04
N SER A 25 8.89 15.80 -14.92
CA SER A 25 10.24 16.31 -15.21
C SER A 25 11.23 15.88 -14.12
N ASP A 26 10.85 16.08 -12.86
CA ASP A 26 11.72 15.85 -11.70
C ASP A 26 12.18 14.38 -11.61
N THR A 27 11.27 13.45 -11.87
CA THR A 27 11.56 12.01 -11.85
C THR A 27 12.45 11.55 -13.00
N ARG A 28 12.38 12.21 -14.15
CA ARG A 28 13.24 11.94 -15.30
C ARG A 28 14.65 12.47 -15.07
N ASP A 29 14.74 13.68 -14.52
CA ASP A 29 16.00 14.28 -14.12
C ASP A 29 16.68 13.46 -13.01
N ALA A 30 15.93 12.99 -12.01
CA ALA A 30 16.43 12.09 -10.96
C ALA A 30 16.93 10.76 -11.54
N PHE A 31 16.21 10.17 -12.50
CA PHE A 31 16.63 8.92 -13.12
C PHE A 31 17.92 9.10 -13.94
N ASP A 32 17.99 10.12 -14.79
CA ASP A 32 19.12 10.32 -15.70
C ASP A 32 20.37 10.84 -14.97
N ASN A 33 20.21 11.68 -13.93
CA ASN A 33 21.35 12.32 -13.24
C ASN A 33 21.80 11.59 -11.96
N LEU A 34 20.95 10.77 -11.33
CA LEU A 34 21.30 10.07 -10.08
C LEU A 34 21.27 8.56 -10.23
N ILE A 35 20.12 7.99 -10.59
CA ILE A 35 19.91 6.53 -10.57
C ILE A 35 20.78 5.83 -11.61
N LYS A 36 20.72 6.31 -12.86
CA LYS A 36 21.45 5.71 -13.98
C LYS A 36 22.97 5.76 -13.82
N PRO A 37 23.60 6.89 -13.42
CA PRO A 37 25.03 6.92 -13.14
C PRO A 37 25.44 5.96 -12.02
N VAL A 38 24.64 5.87 -10.94
CA VAL A 38 24.97 4.95 -9.83
C VAL A 38 24.87 3.49 -10.27
N PHE A 39 23.86 3.14 -11.07
CA PHE A 39 23.75 1.80 -11.64
C PHE A 39 24.96 1.46 -12.52
N GLN A 40 25.43 2.40 -13.33
CA GLN A 40 26.60 2.22 -14.19
C GLN A 40 27.91 2.10 -13.40
N GLU A 41 28.05 2.83 -12.30
CA GLU A 41 29.27 2.81 -11.49
C GLU A 41 29.37 1.56 -10.60
N ASN A 42 28.24 1.18 -9.97
CA ASN A 42 28.23 0.23 -8.86
C ASN A 42 27.48 -1.08 -9.14
N CYS A 43 26.61 -1.14 -10.16
CA CYS A 43 25.69 -2.27 -10.33
C CYS A 43 25.91 -3.05 -11.64
N THR A 44 26.26 -2.39 -12.74
CA THR A 44 26.39 -3.03 -14.07
C THR A 44 27.48 -4.08 -14.14
N LYS A 45 28.54 -3.98 -13.32
CA LYS A 45 29.61 -4.99 -13.22
C LYS A 45 29.10 -6.42 -13.00
N CYS A 46 28.03 -6.57 -12.21
CA CYS A 46 27.41 -7.87 -11.89
C CYS A 46 26.06 -8.10 -12.59
N HIS A 47 25.36 -7.02 -12.95
CA HIS A 47 24.01 -7.02 -13.51
C HIS A 47 23.99 -6.49 -14.95
N GLY A 48 24.93 -6.90 -15.80
CA GLY A 48 24.89 -6.65 -17.24
C GLY A 48 26.23 -6.81 -17.96
N GLU A 49 27.29 -6.18 -17.44
CA GLU A 49 28.60 -6.14 -18.09
C GLU A 49 29.25 -7.52 -18.19
N LYS A 50 30.10 -7.69 -19.21
CA LYS A 50 30.84 -8.93 -19.48
C LYS A 50 29.93 -10.18 -19.56
N GLY A 51 28.67 -9.99 -19.95
CA GLY A 51 27.67 -11.06 -20.02
C GLY A 51 27.19 -11.59 -18.67
N LYS A 52 27.62 -11.00 -17.54
CA LYS A 52 27.18 -11.39 -16.20
C LYS A 52 25.82 -10.78 -15.92
N VAL A 53 24.81 -11.63 -15.71
CA VAL A 53 23.43 -11.21 -15.39
C VAL A 53 23.00 -11.89 -14.09
N LYS A 54 23.63 -11.52 -12.97
CA LYS A 54 23.25 -12.05 -11.66
C LYS A 54 21.80 -11.68 -11.35
N GLY A 55 21.07 -12.57 -10.69
CA GLY A 55 19.66 -12.36 -10.32
C GLY A 55 18.70 -12.18 -11.51
N LYS A 56 19.08 -12.59 -12.73
CA LYS A 56 18.31 -12.37 -13.98
C LYS A 56 17.99 -10.90 -14.24
N LEU A 57 18.76 -9.98 -13.65
CA LEU A 57 18.61 -8.54 -13.78
C LEU A 57 19.72 -8.00 -14.67
N ASN A 58 19.35 -7.38 -15.80
CA ASN A 58 20.27 -6.71 -16.71
C ASN A 58 19.96 -5.21 -16.75
N LEU A 59 20.74 -4.42 -16.01
CA LEU A 59 20.59 -2.97 -15.89
C LEU A 59 21.05 -2.23 -17.16
N LEU A 60 21.92 -2.82 -17.99
CA LEU A 60 22.33 -2.21 -19.27
C LEU A 60 21.17 -2.12 -20.28
N LYS A 61 20.20 -3.03 -20.20
CA LYS A 61 18.99 -3.01 -21.03
C LYS A 61 17.97 -1.96 -20.60
N ILE A 62 18.21 -1.29 -19.47
CA ILE A 62 17.36 -0.28 -18.85
C ILE A 62 18.02 1.08 -19.06
N ASN A 63 17.91 1.59 -20.29
CA ASN A 63 18.56 2.82 -20.72
C ASN A 63 17.63 4.05 -20.69
N ALA A 64 16.32 3.84 -20.49
CA ALA A 64 15.29 4.87 -20.51
C ALA A 64 14.30 4.68 -19.36
N LEU A 65 13.89 5.81 -18.75
CA LEU A 65 12.93 5.86 -17.64
C LEU A 65 11.62 5.09 -17.90
N PRO A 66 10.92 5.23 -19.05
CA PRO A 66 9.61 4.59 -19.25
C PRO A 66 9.68 3.07 -19.12
N LYS A 67 10.72 2.47 -19.71
CA LYS A 67 10.98 1.02 -19.65
C LYS A 67 11.32 0.55 -18.23
N PHE A 68 11.87 1.42 -17.39
CA PHE A 68 12.11 1.13 -15.99
C PHE A 68 10.81 1.22 -15.18
N GLN A 69 10.01 2.25 -15.43
CA GLN A 69 8.72 2.51 -14.77
C GLN A 69 7.65 1.46 -15.08
N GLU A 70 7.70 0.79 -16.23
CA GLU A 70 6.76 -0.27 -16.59
C GLU A 70 6.82 -1.51 -15.66
N ASP A 71 7.93 -1.72 -14.93
CA ASP A 71 8.14 -2.93 -14.13
C ASP A 71 8.28 -2.62 -12.63
N ALA A 72 7.14 -2.35 -11.99
CA ALA A 72 7.05 -2.05 -10.55
C ALA A 72 7.68 -3.14 -9.68
N GLU A 73 7.51 -4.41 -10.04
CA GLU A 73 8.08 -5.53 -9.29
C GLU A 73 9.60 -5.52 -9.31
N ARG A 74 10.21 -5.22 -10.46
CA ARG A 74 11.65 -5.09 -10.58
C ARG A 74 12.18 -3.92 -9.74
N ILE A 75 11.54 -2.75 -9.79
CA ILE A 75 11.93 -1.60 -8.98
C ILE A 75 11.88 -1.98 -7.49
N LYS A 76 10.80 -2.63 -7.04
CA LYS A 76 10.65 -3.11 -5.67
C LYS A 76 11.78 -4.06 -5.26
N LYS A 77 12.13 -5.04 -6.10
CA LYS A 77 13.23 -5.97 -5.82
C LYS A 77 14.58 -5.26 -5.67
N ILE A 78 14.86 -4.25 -6.50
CA ILE A 78 16.10 -3.46 -6.39
C ILE A 78 16.13 -2.69 -5.07
N ILE A 79 15.02 -2.05 -4.68
CA ILE A 79 14.91 -1.34 -3.41
C ILE A 79 15.18 -2.30 -2.24
N THR A 80 14.48 -3.44 -2.21
CA THR A 80 14.63 -4.43 -1.13
C THR A 80 16.07 -4.94 -1.02
N ALA A 81 16.73 -5.28 -2.14
CA ALA A 81 18.12 -5.75 -2.12
C ALA A 81 19.11 -4.69 -1.56
N ILE A 82 18.87 -3.41 -1.82
CA ILE A 82 19.69 -2.31 -1.27
C ILE A 82 19.37 -2.06 0.21
N GLU A 83 18.09 -2.11 0.60
CA GLU A 83 17.65 -1.92 1.98
C GLU A 83 18.15 -3.03 2.91
N ASP A 84 18.03 -4.29 2.47
CA ASP A 84 18.46 -5.47 3.22
C ASP A 84 19.98 -5.63 3.26
N GLY A 85 20.73 -4.80 2.50
CA GLY A 85 22.18 -4.83 2.46
C GLY A 85 22.74 -6.01 1.65
N GLU A 86 21.91 -6.72 0.89
CA GLU A 86 22.36 -7.76 -0.05
C GLU A 86 23.21 -7.18 -1.19
N MET A 87 23.01 -5.89 -1.50
CA MET A 87 23.74 -5.15 -2.52
C MET A 87 24.31 -3.84 -1.94
N PRO A 88 25.59 -3.53 -2.18
CA PRO A 88 26.61 -4.31 -2.92
C PRO A 88 27.09 -5.57 -2.16
N PRO A 89 27.57 -6.63 -2.85
CA PRO A 89 28.15 -7.80 -2.19
C PRO A 89 29.40 -7.43 -1.39
N GLU A 90 29.76 -8.25 -0.39
CA GLU A 90 30.91 -8.00 0.51
C GLU A 90 32.25 -7.80 -0.21
N GLU A 91 32.39 -8.38 -1.42
CA GLU A 91 33.58 -8.28 -2.27
C GLU A 91 33.72 -6.92 -3.00
N GLU A 92 32.68 -6.08 -3.00
CA GLU A 92 32.65 -4.81 -3.73
C GLU A 92 32.61 -3.60 -2.78
N THR A 93 33.01 -2.45 -3.29
CA THR A 93 33.03 -1.20 -2.51
C THR A 93 31.61 -0.78 -2.09
N PRO A 94 31.37 -0.50 -0.80
CA PRO A 94 30.05 -0.08 -0.34
C PRO A 94 29.69 1.31 -0.88
N ILE A 95 28.42 1.51 -1.19
CA ILE A 95 27.88 2.82 -1.57
C ILE A 95 27.86 3.71 -0.32
N PRO A 96 28.37 4.96 -0.38
CA PRO A 96 28.28 5.89 0.74
C PRO A 96 26.84 6.05 1.24
N GLU A 97 26.64 6.03 2.56
CA GLU A 97 25.31 6.02 3.18
C GLU A 97 24.42 7.20 2.76
N SER A 98 25.03 8.38 2.54
CA SER A 98 24.32 9.55 2.02
C SER A 98 23.78 9.33 0.61
N LYS A 99 24.59 8.77 -0.29
CA LYS A 99 24.17 8.40 -1.66
C LYS A 99 23.12 7.30 -1.63
N LYS A 100 23.30 6.27 -0.79
CA LYS A 100 22.35 5.17 -0.62
C LYS A 100 20.95 5.68 -0.26
N LYS A 101 20.86 6.59 0.73
CA LYS A 101 19.58 7.19 1.14
C LYS A 101 18.90 7.98 0.02
N LEU A 102 19.66 8.78 -0.72
CA LEU A 102 19.13 9.57 -1.84
C LEU A 102 18.58 8.66 -2.94
N ILE A 103 19.33 7.65 -3.36
CA ILE A 103 18.88 6.70 -4.39
C ILE A 103 17.64 5.93 -3.94
N LEU A 104 17.60 5.48 -2.69
CA LEU A 104 16.44 4.79 -2.14
C LEU A 104 15.19 5.68 -2.11
N ALA A 105 15.34 6.96 -1.82
CA ALA A 105 14.23 7.92 -1.86
C ALA A 105 13.67 8.05 -3.28
N GLU A 106 14.54 8.25 -4.28
CA GLU A 106 14.14 8.38 -5.68
C GLU A 106 13.53 7.09 -6.24
N LEU A 107 14.13 5.93 -5.94
CA LEU A 107 13.57 4.64 -6.34
C LEU A 107 12.18 4.40 -5.73
N LYS A 108 11.95 4.80 -4.47
CA LYS A 108 10.63 4.71 -3.83
C LYS A 108 9.62 5.66 -4.47
N ALA A 109 10.03 6.87 -4.84
CA ALA A 109 9.19 7.81 -5.58
C ALA A 109 8.79 7.23 -6.94
N LEU A 110 9.75 6.68 -7.69
CA LEU A 110 9.50 6.00 -8.96
C LEU A 110 8.60 4.77 -8.82
N LEU A 111 8.79 3.96 -7.78
CA LEU A 111 7.92 2.81 -7.50
C LEU A 111 6.48 3.25 -7.26
N LYS A 112 6.27 4.34 -6.52
CA LYS A 112 4.94 4.86 -6.24
C LYS A 112 4.21 5.27 -7.52
N ILE A 113 4.91 5.95 -8.43
CA ILE A 113 4.36 6.34 -9.75
C ILE A 113 4.06 5.10 -10.58
N SER A 114 5.01 4.17 -10.67
CA SER A 114 4.86 2.91 -11.39
C SER A 114 3.64 2.10 -10.93
N ILE A 115 3.39 2.02 -9.62
CA ILE A 115 2.21 1.35 -9.05
C ILE A 115 0.90 2.07 -9.42
N LEU A 116 0.90 3.40 -9.43
CA LEU A 116 -0.30 4.19 -9.78
C LEU A 116 -0.65 4.07 -11.27
N GLU A 117 0.36 3.98 -12.14
CA GLU A 117 0.20 3.78 -13.59
C GLU A 117 -0.16 2.34 -13.95
N THR A 118 0.42 1.37 -13.23
CA THR A 118 0.10 -0.06 -13.36
C THR A 118 -1.23 -0.37 -12.67
N LYS A 119 -2.34 0.12 -13.25
CA LYS A 119 -3.73 -0.12 -12.79
C LYS A 119 -4.20 -1.58 -12.89
N SER A 120 -3.30 -2.56 -12.96
CA SER A 120 -3.67 -3.97 -12.92
C SER A 120 -3.65 -4.46 -11.47
N PHE A 121 -4.71 -4.16 -10.71
CA PHE A 121 -4.95 -4.94 -9.50
C PHE A 121 -5.18 -6.38 -9.93
N ALA A 122 -4.33 -7.30 -9.50
CA ALA A 122 -4.56 -8.72 -9.72
C ALA A 122 -5.96 -9.06 -9.23
N ARG A 123 -6.77 -9.68 -10.08
CA ARG A 123 -8.14 -10.08 -9.74
C ARG A 123 -8.08 -11.01 -8.54
N THR A 124 -8.36 -10.49 -7.35
CA THR A 124 -8.32 -11.28 -6.13
C THR A 124 -9.44 -12.32 -6.24
N PRO A 125 -9.14 -13.63 -6.22
CA PRO A 125 -10.18 -14.64 -6.32
C PRO A 125 -11.15 -14.51 -5.15
N ILE A 126 -12.41 -14.82 -5.38
CA ILE A 126 -13.42 -14.85 -4.31
C ILE A 126 -12.99 -15.93 -3.33
N ARG A 127 -12.60 -15.51 -2.13
CA ARG A 127 -12.29 -16.38 -1.00
C ARG A 127 -13.45 -16.37 -0.01
N ARG A 128 -13.62 -17.44 0.76
CA ARG A 128 -14.57 -17.43 1.88
C ARG A 128 -14.19 -16.32 2.86
N MET A 129 -15.21 -15.63 3.37
CA MET A 129 -15.03 -14.68 4.45
C MET A 129 -14.72 -15.44 5.73
N ASN A 130 -13.70 -14.99 6.45
CA ASN A 130 -13.52 -15.46 7.82
C ASN A 130 -14.68 -14.93 8.69
N ARG A 131 -14.80 -15.48 9.89
CA ARG A 131 -15.83 -15.12 10.84
C ARG A 131 -15.92 -13.59 11.07
N PHE A 132 -14.80 -12.92 11.32
CA PHE A 132 -14.79 -11.46 11.50
C PHE A 132 -15.27 -10.68 10.26
N GLN A 133 -14.85 -11.11 9.07
CA GLN A 133 -15.20 -10.50 7.80
C GLN A 133 -16.69 -10.64 7.52
N TYR A 134 -17.25 -11.82 7.75
CA TYR A 134 -18.68 -12.05 7.62
C TYR A 134 -19.47 -11.18 8.60
N ALA A 135 -19.06 -11.15 9.88
CA ALA A 135 -19.73 -10.34 10.90
C ALA A 135 -19.71 -8.84 10.54
N ASN A 136 -18.57 -8.32 10.09
CA ASN A 136 -18.45 -6.92 9.67
C ASN A 136 -19.24 -6.64 8.38
N ALA A 137 -19.20 -7.55 7.39
CA ALA A 137 -19.90 -7.38 6.13
C ALA A 137 -21.43 -7.33 6.33
N VAL A 138 -22.00 -8.23 7.12
CA VAL A 138 -23.44 -8.22 7.41
C VAL A 138 -23.84 -6.98 8.21
N LYS A 139 -23.02 -6.55 9.17
CA LYS A 139 -23.24 -5.30 9.91
C LYS A 139 -23.25 -4.09 9.00
N ASP A 140 -22.30 -4.02 8.07
CA ASP A 140 -22.12 -2.89 7.16
C ASP A 140 -23.25 -2.85 6.12
N LEU A 141 -23.52 -3.98 5.46
CA LEU A 141 -24.59 -4.12 4.46
C LEU A 141 -25.98 -3.81 5.00
N LEU A 142 -26.25 -4.20 6.25
CA LEU A 142 -27.57 -4.02 6.88
C LEU A 142 -27.60 -2.86 7.89
N ASN A 143 -26.51 -2.10 8.01
CA ASN A 143 -26.32 -1.00 8.96
C ASN A 143 -26.70 -1.37 10.42
N LEU A 144 -26.32 -2.57 10.85
CA LEU A 144 -26.67 -3.08 12.19
C LEU A 144 -25.75 -2.49 13.26
N LYS A 145 -26.36 -1.97 14.33
CA LYS A 145 -25.66 -1.46 15.52
C LYS A 145 -25.52 -2.50 16.64
N VAL A 146 -25.66 -3.77 16.31
CA VAL A 146 -25.67 -4.92 17.25
C VAL A 146 -24.67 -5.99 16.80
N GLU A 147 -24.16 -6.78 17.74
CA GLU A 147 -23.33 -7.95 17.39
C GLU A 147 -24.20 -9.09 16.85
N ILE A 148 -23.74 -9.74 15.78
CA ILE A 148 -24.49 -10.80 15.11
C ILE A 148 -24.34 -12.13 15.86
N TYR A 149 -23.13 -12.44 16.31
CA TYR A 149 -22.81 -13.61 17.13
C TYR A 149 -21.62 -13.29 18.06
N PRO A 150 -21.39 -14.07 19.13
CA PRO A 150 -20.30 -13.79 20.07
C PRO A 150 -18.94 -13.99 19.42
N LEU A 151 -18.12 -12.95 19.31
CA LEU A 151 -16.72 -13.01 18.82
C LEU A 151 -15.74 -13.01 20.01
N PRO A 152 -15.48 -14.17 20.65
CA PRO A 152 -14.61 -14.27 21.81
C PRO A 152 -13.16 -13.87 21.52
N GLU A 153 -12.71 -14.02 20.28
CA GLU A 153 -11.37 -13.66 19.83
C GLU A 153 -11.20 -12.13 19.70
N LYS A 154 -12.30 -11.37 19.67
CA LYS A 154 -12.28 -9.90 19.65
C LYS A 154 -12.08 -9.33 21.06
N MET A 155 -10.83 -9.36 21.52
CA MET A 155 -10.47 -8.84 22.85
C MET A 155 -10.56 -7.32 22.93
N MET A 156 -10.02 -6.62 21.91
CA MET A 156 -9.98 -5.17 21.85
C MET A 156 -11.31 -4.60 21.35
N ARG A 157 -11.92 -3.72 22.14
CA ARG A 157 -13.24 -3.14 21.85
C ARG A 157 -13.17 -1.64 21.84
N ASP A 158 -13.70 -1.08 20.76
CA ASP A 158 -13.89 0.35 20.63
C ASP A 158 -14.93 0.83 21.66
N ARG A 159 -14.56 1.84 22.45
CA ARG A 159 -15.44 2.58 23.37
C ARG A 159 -15.57 4.05 22.99
N SER A 160 -14.70 4.52 22.10
CA SER A 160 -14.56 5.93 21.70
C SER A 160 -15.10 6.21 20.30
N ASN A 161 -15.57 5.20 19.56
CA ASN A 161 -15.92 5.30 18.14
C ASN A 161 -14.78 5.93 17.34
N TYR A 162 -13.56 5.39 17.54
CA TYR A 162 -12.34 6.00 17.00
C TYR A 162 -12.20 5.81 15.49
N PHE A 163 -12.83 4.78 14.94
CA PHE A 163 -12.71 4.44 13.52
C PHE A 163 -13.78 5.17 12.70
N ARG A 164 -13.42 6.35 12.20
CA ARG A 164 -14.26 7.24 11.37
C ARG A 164 -13.57 7.55 10.04
N PRO A 165 -13.54 6.59 9.09
CA PRO A 165 -12.82 6.74 7.83
C PRO A 165 -13.25 7.97 7.02
N GLU A 166 -14.52 8.38 7.14
CA GLU A 166 -15.08 9.58 6.50
C GLU A 166 -14.36 10.88 6.89
N THR A 167 -13.73 10.92 8.07
CA THR A 167 -13.01 12.10 8.55
C THR A 167 -11.54 12.13 8.14
N GLY A 168 -10.98 10.99 7.72
CA GLY A 168 -9.55 10.83 7.40
C GLY A 168 -8.60 11.13 8.57
N LYS A 169 -9.10 11.30 9.80
CA LYS A 169 -8.32 11.69 10.98
C LYS A 169 -8.51 10.69 12.11
N MET A 170 -7.41 10.32 12.76
CA MET A 170 -7.44 9.55 14.01
C MET A 170 -7.51 10.50 15.20
N PRO A 171 -8.26 10.18 16.26
CA PRO A 171 -8.29 11.00 17.47
C PRO A 171 -6.96 10.93 18.22
N ASP A 172 -6.55 12.03 18.87
CA ASP A 172 -5.31 12.12 19.65
C ASP A 172 -5.27 11.16 20.85
N LYS A 173 -6.45 10.74 21.34
CA LYS A 173 -6.61 9.76 22.41
C LYS A 173 -7.70 8.75 22.03
N MET A 174 -7.40 7.47 22.24
CA MET A 174 -8.32 6.35 21.99
C MET A 174 -8.57 5.60 23.29
N THR A 175 -9.85 5.30 23.58
CA THR A 175 -10.20 4.44 24.71
C THR A 175 -10.57 3.07 24.17
N VAL A 176 -9.71 2.08 24.43
CA VAL A 176 -9.95 0.68 24.08
C VAL A 176 -10.08 -0.12 25.36
N SER A 177 -11.10 -0.97 25.44
CA SER A 177 -11.23 -1.91 26.56
C SER A 177 -10.89 -3.32 26.08
N SER A 178 -10.07 -4.03 26.84
CA SER A 178 -9.91 -5.48 26.72
C SER A 178 -10.88 -6.17 27.69
N ARG A 179 -11.73 -7.07 27.20
CA ARG A 179 -12.64 -7.85 28.06
C ARG A 179 -12.67 -9.33 27.68
N PRO A 180 -12.44 -10.25 28.63
CA PRO A 180 -12.51 -11.68 28.39
C PRO A 180 -13.94 -12.20 28.21
N LEU A 181 -14.04 -13.35 27.52
CA LEU A 181 -15.24 -14.02 26.99
C LEU A 181 -16.51 -14.00 27.85
N GLY A 182 -16.39 -14.22 29.16
CA GLY A 182 -17.55 -14.65 29.96
C GLY A 182 -18.64 -13.60 30.13
N LYS A 183 -18.28 -12.32 30.20
CA LYS A 183 -19.25 -11.22 30.43
C LYS A 183 -19.67 -10.52 29.14
N SER A 184 -18.88 -10.61 28.08
CA SER A 184 -19.22 -10.03 26.78
C SER A 184 -20.41 -10.72 26.13
N GLY A 185 -20.51 -12.04 26.30
CA GLY A 185 -21.66 -12.87 25.94
C GLY A 185 -23.00 -12.43 26.55
N LEU A 186 -23.02 -11.60 27.58
CA LEU A 186 -24.25 -11.29 28.33
C LEU A 186 -24.68 -9.82 28.22
N ILE A 187 -23.79 -8.92 27.78
CA ILE A 187 -23.99 -7.47 27.91
C ILE A 187 -24.18 -6.78 26.55
N GLU A 188 -23.70 -7.36 25.46
CA GLU A 188 -23.79 -6.72 24.15
C GLU A 188 -25.22 -6.74 23.60
N PRO A 189 -25.69 -5.62 23.02
CA PRO A 189 -26.87 -5.62 22.18
C PRO A 189 -26.69 -6.61 21.04
N ARG A 190 -27.61 -7.57 20.94
CA ARG A 190 -27.65 -8.59 19.89
C ARG A 190 -29.03 -8.68 19.30
N LEU A 191 -29.16 -9.51 18.28
CA LEU A 191 -30.45 -9.97 17.78
C LEU A 191 -31.12 -10.84 18.85
N ALA A 192 -31.77 -10.20 19.83
CA ALA A 192 -32.53 -10.87 20.86
C ALA A 192 -33.73 -11.61 20.24
N GLY A 193 -33.99 -12.84 20.69
CA GLY A 193 -35.08 -13.68 20.16
C GLY A 193 -34.77 -14.35 18.81
N VAL A 194 -33.63 -14.04 18.19
CA VAL A 194 -33.12 -14.80 17.04
C VAL A 194 -32.19 -15.86 17.60
N ALA A 195 -32.65 -17.11 17.65
CA ALA A 195 -31.74 -18.22 17.93
C ALA A 195 -30.69 -18.24 16.81
N PRO A 196 -29.40 -18.00 17.10
CA PRO A 196 -28.39 -18.30 16.10
C PRO A 196 -28.57 -19.79 15.74
N PHE A 197 -28.45 -20.13 14.46
CA PHE A 197 -28.47 -21.52 14.01
C PHE A 197 -27.65 -22.39 14.98
N PRO A 198 -28.08 -23.64 15.26
CA PRO A 198 -27.37 -24.52 16.17
C PRO A 198 -25.87 -24.43 15.89
N GLN A 199 -25.09 -24.20 16.94
CA GLN A 199 -23.64 -24.19 16.82
C GLN A 199 -23.26 -25.50 16.13
N ASP A 200 -22.71 -25.40 14.92
CA ASP A 200 -22.37 -26.59 14.13
C ASP A 200 -21.56 -27.50 15.04
N LEU A 201 -21.98 -28.78 15.13
CA LEU A 201 -21.29 -29.72 16.00
C LEU A 201 -19.82 -29.70 15.61
N ARG A 202 -18.97 -29.37 16.58
CA ARG A 202 -17.53 -29.34 16.39
C ARG A 202 -17.16 -30.69 15.79
N ALA A 203 -16.62 -30.69 14.57
CA ALA A 203 -16.22 -31.94 13.92
C ALA A 203 -15.36 -32.73 14.92
N GLU A 204 -15.57 -34.05 14.99
CA GLU A 204 -14.91 -34.97 15.94
C GLU A 204 -13.39 -34.77 16.02
N ASN A 205 -12.78 -34.23 14.96
CA ASN A 205 -11.35 -33.94 14.84
C ASN A 205 -10.99 -32.45 14.77
N GLY A 206 -11.64 -31.60 15.57
CA GLY A 206 -10.98 -30.43 16.17
C GLY A 206 -10.58 -29.25 15.27
N PHE A 207 -11.09 -29.16 14.04
CA PHE A 207 -10.82 -28.03 13.16
C PHE A 207 -12.13 -27.34 12.74
N ASP A 208 -12.40 -26.20 13.37
CA ASP A 208 -13.52 -25.27 13.07
C ASP A 208 -13.19 -24.41 11.84
N ASN A 209 -12.79 -25.08 10.76
CA ASN A 209 -12.33 -24.46 9.53
C ASN A 209 -12.51 -25.45 8.37
N ARG A 210 -13.75 -25.63 7.94
CA ARG A 210 -14.01 -25.96 6.53
C ARG A 210 -13.93 -24.65 5.75
N GLY A 211 -12.75 -24.41 5.18
CA GLY A 211 -12.37 -23.22 4.40
C GLY A 211 -13.22 -22.97 3.17
#